data_AF-A0A099L1F8-F1
#
_entry.id   AF-A0A099L1F8-F1
#
_cell.length_a   1.000
_cell.length_b   1.000
_cell.length_c   1.000
_cell.angle_alpha   90.00
_cell.angle_beta   90.00
_cell.angle_gamma   90.00
#
_symmetry.space_group_name_H-M   'P 1'
#
loop_
_entity.id
_entity.type
_entity.pdbx_description
1 polymer ?
#
loop_
_entity_poly.entity_id
_entity_poly.type
_entity_poly.pdbx_seq_one_letter_code
_entity_poly.pdbx_strand_id
1 'polypeptide(L)'
;MIEKNFITSGRNTVIHKVKKFDLLIINGDKAVVIVSHRGIGIYKGEIPAKRSIAKKAYQDIVDISSADLFGEEKTLLFVQALDGIEYKVDYSKQGTNSFIKIHQNHYM
;
A
#
# COMPACT_ATOMS: atom_id res chain seq x y z
N MET A 1 2.40 -4.27 -22.50
CA MET A 1 2.36 -4.51 -21.04
C MET A 1 1.39 -3.51 -20.44
N ILE A 2 0.43 -3.95 -19.62
CA ILE A 2 -0.44 -3.03 -18.87
C ILE A 2 0.43 -2.42 -17.76
N GLU A 3 0.59 -1.10 -17.75
CA GLU A 3 1.36 -0.40 -16.74
C GLU A 3 0.71 -0.58 -15.35
N LYS A 4 1.51 -0.91 -14.33
CA LYS A 4 1.03 -1.04 -12.95
C LYS A 4 0.74 0.34 -12.36
N ASN A 5 -0.27 0.43 -11.49
CA ASN A 5 -0.61 1.69 -10.79
C ASN A 5 0.40 2.10 -9.71
N PHE A 6 1.41 1.26 -9.49
CA PHE A 6 2.47 1.44 -8.51
C PHE A 6 3.79 0.87 -9.04
N ILE A 7 4.89 1.23 -8.39
CA ILE A 7 6.18 0.55 -8.52
C ILE A 7 6.65 0.07 -7.16
N THR A 8 7.47 -0.98 -7.16
CA THR A 8 8.18 -1.44 -5.97
C THR A 8 9.65 -1.10 -6.08
N SER A 9 10.30 -0.87 -4.94
CA SER A 9 11.74 -0.71 -4.82
C SER A 9 12.30 -1.81 -3.91
N GLY A 10 13.57 -2.17 -4.09
CA GLY A 10 14.24 -3.24 -3.33
C GLY A 10 14.37 -3.00 -1.81
N ARG A 11 13.87 -1.88 -1.27
CA ARG A 11 13.93 -1.51 0.16
C ARG A 11 12.57 -1.62 0.88
N ASN A 12 11.74 -2.59 0.50
CA ASN A 12 10.36 -2.73 0.99
C ASN A 12 9.52 -1.45 0.78
N THR A 13 9.70 -0.79 -0.37
CA THR A 13 8.98 0.45 -0.68
C THR A 13 7.97 0.21 -1.80
N VAL A 14 6.73 0.65 -1.59
CA VAL A 14 5.71 0.77 -2.62
C VAL A 14 5.50 2.24 -2.94
N ILE A 15 5.57 2.62 -4.21
CA ILE A 15 5.38 4.00 -4.66
C ILE A 15 4.12 4.04 -5.51
N HIS A 16 3.12 4.79 -5.05
CA HIS A 16 1.88 5.00 -5.76
C HIS A 16 2.10 5.95 -6.94
N LYS A 17 1.58 5.61 -8.14
CA LYS A 17 1.79 6.40 -9.36
C LYS A 17 0.53 6.99 -9.99
N VAL A 18 -0.66 6.45 -9.69
CA VAL A 18 -1.87 6.75 -10.47
C VAL A 18 -3.01 7.23 -9.60
N LYS A 19 -3.28 8.54 -9.62
CA LYS A 19 -4.35 9.21 -8.85
C LYS A 19 -5.74 8.58 -8.96
N LYS A 20 -6.02 7.92 -10.09
CA LYS A 20 -7.33 7.33 -10.40
C LYS A 20 -7.65 6.10 -9.56
N PHE A 21 -6.64 5.36 -9.09
CA PHE A 21 -6.83 4.10 -8.37
C PHE A 21 -6.32 4.22 -6.95
N ASP A 22 -7.05 3.67 -5.99
CA ASP A 22 -6.52 3.45 -4.65
C ASP A 22 -5.82 2.09 -4.61
N LEU A 23 -4.70 1.99 -3.89
CA LEU A 23 -3.99 0.73 -3.68
C LEU A 23 -4.48 0.09 -2.38
N LEU A 24 -4.86 -1.18 -2.44
CA LEU A 24 -5.10 -2.02 -1.27
C LEU A 24 -3.89 -2.93 -1.06
N ILE A 25 -3.06 -2.60 -0.08
CA ILE A 25 -1.86 -3.34 0.28
C ILE A 25 -2.24 -4.51 1.20
N ILE A 26 -2.01 -5.73 0.71
CA ILE A 26 -2.22 -6.99 1.42
C ILE A 26 -0.86 -7.56 1.81
N ASN A 27 -0.74 -8.07 3.03
CA ASN A 27 0.50 -8.57 3.62
C ASN A 27 0.21 -9.82 4.47
N GLY A 28 -0.07 -10.95 3.80
CA GLY A 28 -0.62 -12.14 4.46
C GLY A 28 -1.90 -11.82 5.25
N ASP A 29 -1.96 -12.30 6.50
CA ASP A 29 -3.11 -12.13 7.40
C ASP A 29 -3.10 -10.81 8.20
N LYS A 30 -2.16 -9.90 7.90
CA LYS A 30 -2.03 -8.61 8.60
C LYS A 30 -3.06 -7.59 8.11
N ALA A 31 -3.24 -6.52 8.88
CA ALA A 31 -4.18 -5.45 8.56
C ALA A 31 -3.93 -4.85 7.16
N VAL A 32 -4.97 -4.78 6.33
CA VAL A 32 -4.88 -4.19 4.99
C VAL A 32 -4.76 -2.67 5.09
N VAL A 33 -3.88 -2.12 4.26
CA VAL A 33 -3.61 -0.68 4.20
C VAL A 33 -4.10 -0.13 2.88
N ILE A 34 -4.91 0.93 2.92
CA ILE A 34 -5.34 1.65 1.72
C ILE A 34 -4.43 2.87 1.49
N VAL A 35 -3.96 3.02 0.26
CA VAL A 35 -3.17 4.16 -0.20
C VAL A 35 -3.95 4.88 -1.28
N SER A 36 -4.28 6.13 -1.03
CA SER A 36 -4.98 6.98 -1.99
C SER A 36 -4.11 8.14 -2.43
N HIS A 37 -4.65 8.96 -3.32
CA HIS A 37 -4.05 10.26 -3.65
C HIS A 37 -3.96 11.27 -2.49
N ARG A 38 -4.65 11.03 -1.36
CA ARG A 38 -4.71 11.92 -0.19
C ARG A 38 -3.87 11.42 0.99
N GLY A 39 -3.18 10.30 0.82
CA GLY A 39 -2.41 9.65 1.87
C GLY A 39 -2.86 8.22 2.13
N ILE A 40 -2.66 7.75 3.36
CA ILE A 40 -2.74 6.33 3.72
C ILE A 40 -3.64 6.10 4.93
N GLY A 41 -4.22 4.91 5.06
CA GLY A 41 -4.97 4.51 6.24
C GLY A 41 -5.22 3.02 6.35
N ILE A 42 -5.82 2.59 7.46
CA ILE A 42 -6.27 1.21 7.64
C ILE A 42 -7.53 0.99 6.83
N TYR A 43 -7.54 -0.03 5.98
CA TYR A 43 -8.72 -0.43 5.23
C TYR A 43 -9.60 -1.34 6.09
N LYS A 44 -10.88 -0.99 6.23
CA LYS A 44 -11.88 -1.76 7.00
C LYS A 44 -13.01 -2.32 6.13
N GLY A 45 -12.95 -2.12 4.83
CA GLY A 45 -13.94 -2.64 3.88
C GLY A 45 -13.67 -4.11 3.53
N GLU A 46 -14.56 -4.67 2.71
CA GLU A 46 -14.34 -5.99 2.15
C GLU A 46 -13.18 -5.96 1.14
N ILE A 47 -12.32 -6.97 1.22
CA ILE A 47 -11.23 -7.16 0.27
C ILE A 47 -11.84 -7.77 -1.00
N PRO A 48 -11.69 -7.14 -2.18
CA PRO A 48 -12.27 -7.68 -3.40
C PRO A 48 -11.70 -9.06 -3.73
N ALA A 49 -12.58 -10.05 -3.92
CA ALA A 49 -12.16 -11.44 -4.20
C ALA A 49 -11.38 -11.62 -5.51
N LYS A 50 -11.47 -10.66 -6.44
CA LYS A 50 -10.76 -10.67 -7.73
C LYS A 50 -10.26 -9.27 -8.09
N ARG A 51 -9.08 -9.19 -8.70
CA ARG A 51 -8.51 -7.93 -9.22
C ARG A 51 -9.45 -7.20 -10.19
N SER A 52 -10.24 -7.93 -10.98
CA SER A 52 -11.22 -7.32 -11.91
C SER A 52 -12.35 -6.57 -11.18
N ILE A 53 -12.75 -7.05 -10.01
CA ILE A 53 -13.77 -6.40 -9.17
C ILE A 53 -13.18 -5.14 -8.53
N ALA A 54 -11.95 -5.25 -7.99
CA ALA A 54 -11.22 -4.10 -7.45
C ALA A 54 -11.14 -2.96 -8.48
N LYS A 55 -10.78 -3.28 -9.73
CA LYS A 55 -10.67 -2.28 -10.80
C LYS A 55 -12.00 -1.58 -11.13
N LYS A 56 -13.15 -2.25 -10.98
CA LYS A 56 -14.47 -1.60 -11.14
C LYS A 56 -14.76 -0.60 -10.02
N ALA A 57 -14.21 -0.84 -8.83
CA ALA A 57 -14.28 0.05 -7.68
C ALA A 57 -13.15 1.10 -7.65
N TYR A 58 -12.39 1.26 -8.73
CA TYR A 58 -11.20 2.11 -8.77
C TYR A 58 -10.15 1.75 -7.72
N GLN A 59 -9.98 0.46 -7.47
CA GLN A 59 -8.97 -0.09 -6.56
C GLN A 59 -8.02 -1.04 -7.30
N ASP A 60 -6.79 -1.15 -6.80
CA ASP A 60 -5.80 -2.14 -7.24
C ASP A 60 -5.25 -2.91 -6.04
N ILE A 61 -5.15 -4.24 -6.18
CA ILE A 61 -4.69 -5.11 -5.09
C ILE A 61 -3.18 -5.28 -5.20
N VAL A 62 -2.47 -4.88 -4.15
CA VAL A 62 -1.02 -4.94 -4.03
C VAL A 62 -0.67 -5.97 -2.95
N ASP A 63 -0.60 -7.24 -3.34
CA ASP A 63 -0.19 -8.33 -2.45
C ASP A 63 1.34 -8.38 -2.35
N ILE A 64 1.87 -7.75 -1.30
CA ILE A 64 3.32 -7.60 -1.11
C ILE A 64 4.02 -8.89 -0.70
N SER A 65 3.27 -9.84 -0.15
CA SER A 65 3.73 -11.20 0.18
C SER A 65 3.84 -12.10 -1.05
N SER A 66 3.17 -11.77 -2.16
CA SER A 66 3.26 -12.57 -3.38
C SER A 66 4.68 -12.60 -3.96
N ALA A 67 5.02 -13.73 -4.59
CA ALA A 67 6.30 -13.92 -5.31
C ALA A 67 6.53 -12.90 -6.43
N ASP A 68 5.46 -12.30 -6.95
CA ASP A 68 5.51 -11.25 -7.98
C ASP A 68 5.96 -9.88 -7.45
N LEU A 69 5.94 -9.67 -6.12
CA LEU A 69 6.35 -8.43 -5.46
C LEU A 69 7.58 -8.65 -4.58
N PHE A 70 7.43 -8.82 -3.26
CA PHE A 70 8.57 -9.04 -2.36
C PHE A 70 8.75 -10.51 -1.95
N GLY A 71 7.77 -11.38 -2.22
CA GLY A 71 7.85 -12.82 -1.96
C GLY A 71 7.78 -13.23 -0.50
N GLU A 72 7.59 -12.29 0.43
CA GLU A 72 7.48 -12.57 1.85
C GLU A 72 6.64 -11.50 2.55
N GLU A 73 6.05 -11.87 3.68
CA GLU A 73 5.41 -10.89 4.54
C GLU A 73 6.43 -9.90 5.10
N LYS A 74 6.05 -8.63 5.18
CA LYS A 74 6.90 -7.58 5.74
C LYS A 74 6.49 -7.22 7.16
N THR A 75 7.48 -7.02 8.02
CA THR A 75 7.27 -6.35 9.31
C THR A 75 7.27 -4.84 9.12
N LEU A 76 8.13 -4.34 8.23
CA LEU A 76 8.26 -2.92 7.93
C LEU A 76 8.09 -2.67 6.43
N LEU A 77 7.19 -1.75 6.08
CA LEU A 77 6.93 -1.33 4.71
C LEU A 77 6.98 0.20 4.63
N PHE A 78 7.58 0.73 3.57
CA PHE A 78 7.52 2.13 3.23
C PHE A 78 6.55 2.35 2.08
N VAL A 79 5.76 3.41 2.17
CA VAL A 79 4.75 3.73 1.16
C VAL A 79 4.85 5.19 0.81
N GLN A 80 5.26 5.48 -0.41
CA GLN A 80 5.20 6.83 -0.96
C GLN A 80 3.85 7.02 -1.64
N ALA A 81 3.01 7.89 -1.05
CA ALA A 81 1.73 8.26 -1.62
C ALA A 81 1.86 9.48 -2.55
N LEU A 82 0.76 9.84 -3.22
CA LEU A 82 0.75 10.96 -4.17
C LEU A 82 0.58 12.34 -3.51
N ASP A 83 0.46 12.38 -2.19
CA ASP A 83 0.44 13.60 -1.37
C ASP A 83 1.86 14.14 -1.08
N GLY A 84 2.91 13.50 -1.61
CA GLY A 84 4.30 13.88 -1.38
C GLY A 84 4.91 13.31 -0.10
N ILE A 85 4.15 12.50 0.65
CA ILE A 85 4.57 11.92 1.91
C ILE A 85 5.00 10.47 1.72
N GLU A 86 6.12 10.10 2.34
CA GLU A 86 6.48 8.71 2.55
C GLU A 86 6.06 8.30 3.96
N TYR A 87 5.23 7.27 4.03
CA TYR A 87 4.74 6.67 5.26
C TYR A 87 5.53 5.42 5.59
N LYS A 88 5.75 5.21 6.89
CA LYS A 88 6.24 3.96 7.45
C LYS A 88 5.07 3.19 8.04
N VAL A 89 4.88 1.96 7.58
CA VAL A 89 3.92 0.99 8.08
C VAL A 89 4.68 -0.09 8.85
N ASP A 90 4.50 -0.13 10.17
CA ASP A 90 5.15 -1.09 11.08
C ASP A 90 4.14 -2.11 11.58
N TYR A 91 4.06 -3.25 10.88
CA TYR A 91 3.11 -4.32 11.18
C TYR A 91 3.31 -4.98 12.54
N SER A 92 4.44 -4.76 13.23
CA SER A 92 4.62 -5.17 14.64
C SER A 92 3.84 -4.29 15.62
N LYS A 93 3.35 -3.13 15.16
CA LYS A 93 2.64 -2.12 15.96
C LYS A 93 1.16 -1.99 15.60
N GLN A 94 0.60 -2.99 14.92
CA GLN A 94 -0.84 -3.04 14.60
C GLN A 94 -1.71 -2.79 15.83
N GLY A 95 -2.81 -2.06 15.64
CA GLY A 95 -3.71 -1.65 16.73
C GLY A 95 -3.21 -0.46 17.57
N THR A 96 -2.02 0.08 17.29
CA THR A 96 -1.49 1.25 18.00
C THR A 96 -1.35 2.47 17.08
N ASN A 97 -1.22 3.65 17.69
CA ASN A 97 -0.91 4.90 16.96
C ASN A 97 0.47 4.90 16.29
N SER A 98 1.29 3.88 16.53
CA SER A 98 2.59 3.73 15.86
C SER A 98 2.55 2.79 14.65
N PHE A 99 1.37 2.25 14.30
CA PHE A 99 1.23 1.38 13.13
C PHE A 99 1.58 2.10 11.82
N ILE A 100 1.05 3.29 11.62
CA ILE A 100 1.31 4.12 10.45
C ILE A 100 1.84 5.47 10.93
N LYS A 101 3.04 5.85 10.47
CA LYS A 101 3.63 7.16 10.76
C LYS A 101 4.19 7.79 9.50
N ILE A 102 4.26 9.12 9.49
CA ILE A 102 5.05 9.86 8.50
C ILE A 102 6.53 9.49 8.71
N HIS A 103 7.21 9.06 7.65
CA HIS A 103 8.64 8.77 7.65
C HIS A 103 9.45 9.94 7.12
N GLN A 104 9.08 10.43 5.94
CA GLN A 104 9.69 11.56 5.27
C GLN A 104 8.59 12.40 4.62
N ASN A 105 8.80 13.70 4.60
CA ASN A 105 7.94 14.62 3.88
C ASN A 105 8.81 15.41 2.91
N HIS A 106 8.63 15.18 1.61
CA HIS A 106 9.25 16.02 0.59
C HIS A 106 8.38 17.27 0.42
N TYR A 107 8.57 18.24 1.30
CA TYR A 107 8.26 19.63 0.93
C TYR A 107 9.27 20.03 -0.14
N MET A 108 8.79 20.33 -1.35
CA MET A 108 9.50 21.25 -2.25
C MET A 108 9.13 22.67 -1.86
#